data_AF-A0A948BVR9-F1
#
_entry.id   AF-A0A948BVR9-F1
#
_cell.length_a   1.000
_cell.length_b   1.000
_cell.length_c   1.000
_cell.angle_alpha   90.00
_cell.angle_beta   90.00
_cell.angle_gamma   90.00
#
_symmetry.space_group_name_H-M   'P 1'
#
loop_
_entity.id
_entity.type
_entity.pdbx_description
1 polymer ?
#
loop_
_entity_poly.entity_id
_entity_poly.type
_entity_poly.pdbx_seq_one_letter_code
_entity_poly.pdbx_strand_id
1 'polypeptide(L)'
;MKHKRKKLNLQVKKKFQIWLLKRILATVVVSSVVAALILYFYAQQEVGASFYEAHIKIRKVSDLLIPVILAGSFVSLISGTLLALFLPQKVAGPVFRMEQDLKEIQEGNFNKVIRLRDGDPLQGLAETINQTFAVVREKLKSGGA
;
A
#
# COMPACT_ATOMS: atom_id res chain seq x y z
N MET A 1 -8.28 -33.93 20.60
CA MET A 1 -9.12 -32.70 20.60
C MET A 1 -8.89 -31.93 19.30
N LYS A 2 -9.90 -31.83 18.42
CA LYS A 2 -9.81 -31.06 17.16
C LYS A 2 -9.80 -29.57 17.49
N HIS A 3 -8.67 -28.89 17.25
CA HIS A 3 -8.61 -27.42 17.30
C HIS A 3 -9.56 -26.84 16.24
N LYS A 4 -10.80 -26.53 16.63
CA LYS A 4 -11.67 -25.60 15.89
C LYS A 4 -10.92 -24.27 15.85
N ARG A 5 -10.20 -24.00 14.75
CA ARG A 5 -9.62 -22.68 14.48
C ARG A 5 -10.80 -21.70 14.51
N LYS A 6 -10.94 -20.96 15.63
CA LYS A 6 -11.85 -19.81 15.70
C LYS A 6 -11.59 -18.98 14.44
N LYS A 7 -12.65 -18.53 13.77
CA LYS A 7 -12.56 -17.61 12.64
C LYS A 7 -11.72 -16.41 13.10
N LEU A 8 -10.41 -16.47 12.83
CA LEU A 8 -9.50 -15.37 13.05
C LEU A 8 -10.13 -14.20 12.31
N ASN A 9 -10.20 -13.04 12.95
CA ASN A 9 -10.75 -11.85 12.33
C ASN A 9 -9.80 -11.38 11.21
N LEU A 10 -9.80 -12.14 10.11
CA LEU A 10 -9.00 -11.96 8.91
C LEU A 10 -9.39 -10.66 8.20
N GLN A 11 -10.51 -10.04 8.58
CA GLN A 11 -10.97 -8.79 7.99
C GLN A 11 -10.01 -7.63 8.25
N VAL A 12 -9.34 -7.58 9.42
CA VAL A 12 -8.33 -6.55 9.73
C VAL A 12 -7.10 -6.72 8.85
N LYS A 13 -6.56 -7.94 8.79
CA LYS A 13 -5.46 -8.27 7.87
C LYS A 13 -5.86 -8.01 6.41
N LYS A 14 -7.09 -8.36 6.01
CA LYS A 14 -7.61 -8.16 4.66
C LYS A 14 -7.77 -6.68 4.30
N LYS A 15 -8.28 -5.82 5.18
CA LYS A 15 -8.41 -4.38 4.91
C LYS A 15 -7.04 -3.74 4.68
N PHE A 16 -6.08 -4.02 5.55
CA PHE A 16 -4.70 -3.56 5.39
C PHE A 16 -4.06 -4.14 4.12
N GLN A 17 -4.18 -5.45 3.88
CA GLN A 17 -3.64 -6.12 2.70
C GLN A 17 -4.25 -5.59 1.41
N ILE A 18 -5.58 -5.40 1.34
CA ILE A 18 -6.26 -4.87 0.16
C ILE A 18 -5.87 -3.42 -0.07
N TRP A 19 -5.79 -2.61 0.99
CA TRP A 19 -5.32 -1.22 0.89
C TRP A 19 -3.90 -1.15 0.32
N LEU A 20 -3.00 -1.98 0.84
CA LEU A 20 -1.61 -2.07 0.39
C LEU A 20 -1.52 -2.58 -1.05
N LEU A 21 -2.20 -3.69 -1.34
CA LEU A 21 -2.19 -4.36 -2.63
C LEU A 21 -2.75 -3.46 -3.72
N LYS A 22 -3.89 -2.78 -3.48
CA LYS A 22 -4.46 -1.84 -4.45
C LYS A 22 -3.48 -0.71 -4.79
N ARG A 23 -2.70 -0.23 -3.82
CA ARG A 23 -1.71 0.83 -4.03
C ARG A 23 -0.52 0.37 -4.85
N ILE A 24 0.02 -0.81 -4.53
CA ILE A 24 1.11 -1.42 -5.29
C ILE A 24 0.64 -1.72 -6.72
N LEU A 25 -0.54 -2.36 -6.86
CA LEU A 25 -1.11 -2.71 -8.15
C LEU A 25 -1.38 -1.47 -9.00
N ALA A 26 -1.97 -0.41 -8.43
CA ALA A 26 -2.19 0.85 -9.14
C ALA A 26 -0.88 1.44 -9.67
N THR A 27 0.18 1.38 -8.86
CA THR A 27 1.51 1.88 -9.25
C THR A 27 2.09 1.09 -10.43
N VAL A 28 1.99 -0.23 -10.39
CA VAL A 28 2.44 -1.13 -11.47
C VAL A 28 1.61 -0.95 -12.75
N VAL A 29 0.29 -0.76 -12.61
CA VAL A 29 -0.59 -0.50 -13.76
C VAL A 29 -0.24 0.84 -14.40
N VAL A 30 -0.06 1.90 -13.60
CA VAL A 30 0.33 3.22 -14.11
C VAL A 30 1.69 3.13 -14.84
N SER A 31 2.69 2.46 -14.26
CA SER A 31 3.99 2.31 -14.93
C SER A 31 3.90 1.52 -16.25
N SER A 32 3.09 0.46 -16.28
CA SER A 32 2.86 -0.35 -17.48
C SER A 32 2.14 0.44 -18.58
N VAL A 33 1.11 1.22 -18.21
CA VAL A 33 0.35 2.06 -19.17
C VAL A 33 1.26 3.13 -19.77
N VAL A 34 2.08 3.80 -18.94
CA VAL A 34 3.03 4.80 -19.45
C VAL A 34 4.04 4.16 -20.41
N ALA A 35 4.58 2.98 -20.08
CA ALA A 35 5.47 2.26 -20.99
C ALA A 35 4.80 1.89 -22.31
N ALA A 36 3.54 1.44 -22.27
CA ALA A 36 2.76 1.10 -23.47
C ALA A 36 2.48 2.33 -24.35
N LEU A 37 2.15 3.48 -23.75
CA LEU A 37 1.93 4.73 -24.49
C LEU A 37 3.20 5.20 -25.19
N ILE A 38 4.34 5.14 -24.50
CA ILE A 38 5.64 5.53 -25.07
C ILE A 38 5.99 4.62 -26.26
N LEU A 39 5.77 3.31 -26.12
CA LEU A 39 5.93 2.35 -27.21
C LEU A 39 5.03 2.68 -28.40
N TYR A 40 3.76 3.01 -28.15
CA TYR A 40 2.79 3.34 -29.19
C TYR A 40 3.20 4.60 -29.98
N PHE A 41 3.55 5.69 -29.29
CA PHE A 41 3.97 6.93 -29.95
C PHE A 41 5.27 6.75 -30.74
N TYR A 42 6.23 6.01 -30.18
CA TYR A 42 7.49 5.75 -30.87
C TYR A 42 7.29 4.86 -32.10
N ALA A 43 6.47 3.81 -32.00
CA ALA A 43 6.10 2.98 -33.14
C ALA A 43 5.39 3.79 -34.22
N GLN A 44 4.47 4.70 -33.86
CA GLN A 44 3.77 5.55 -34.83
C GLN A 44 4.73 6.55 -35.52
N GLN A 45 5.69 7.11 -34.80
CA GLN A 45 6.68 8.03 -35.35
C GLN A 45 7.65 7.33 -36.32
N GLU A 46 8.15 6.15 -35.96
CA GLU A 46 9.05 5.36 -36.81
C GLU A 46 8.32 4.76 -38.03
N VAL A 47 7.10 4.24 -37.84
CA VAL A 47 6.29 3.70 -38.95
C VAL A 47 5.87 4.81 -39.91
N GLY A 48 5.55 6.02 -39.44
CA GLY A 48 5.21 7.17 -40.30
C GLY A 48 6.40 7.73 -41.09
N ALA A 49 7.62 7.68 -40.55
CA ALA A 49 8.83 8.13 -41.25
C ALA A 49 9.39 7.09 -42.24
N SER A 50 9.11 5.80 -42.04
CA SER A 50 9.67 4.70 -42.85
C SER A 50 8.89 4.37 -44.13
N PHE A 51 7.74 5.01 -44.39
CA PHE A 51 7.02 4.85 -45.66
C PHE A 51 7.67 5.61 -46.84
N TYR A 52 8.61 6.53 -46.59
CA TYR A 52 9.24 7.32 -47.65
C TYR A 52 10.56 6.72 -48.18
N GLU A 53 11.20 5.84 -47.41
CA GLU A 53 12.45 5.16 -47.81
C GLU A 53 12.25 3.66 -47.58
N ALA A 54 11.42 3.07 -48.43
CA ALA A 54 11.44 1.63 -48.66
C ALA A 54 12.80 1.29 -49.26
N HIS A 55 13.77 0.94 -48.41
CA HIS A 55 14.78 -0.11 -48.61
C HIS A 55 15.76 -0.09 -47.43
N ILE A 56 15.88 -1.25 -46.78
CA ILE A 56 17.01 -1.60 -45.91
C ILE A 56 17.21 -0.67 -44.70
N LYS A 57 16.50 -0.96 -43.62
CA LYS A 57 17.10 -0.86 -42.29
C LYS A 57 16.48 -1.90 -41.38
N ILE A 58 17.16 -3.04 -41.30
CA ILE A 58 17.24 -3.82 -40.07
C ILE A 58 17.87 -2.88 -39.02
N ARG A 59 17.14 -1.85 -38.58
CA ARG A 59 17.47 -1.16 -37.34
C ARG A 59 17.15 -2.19 -36.28
N LYS A 60 18.21 -2.66 -35.64
CA LYS A 60 18.17 -3.64 -34.57
C LYS A 60 17.03 -3.27 -33.63
N VAL A 61 16.18 -4.23 -33.29
CA VAL A 61 15.19 -4.14 -32.21
C VAL A 61 15.81 -3.50 -30.96
N SER A 62 17.13 -3.66 -30.75
CA SER A 62 17.98 -2.93 -29.80
C SER A 62 17.75 -1.42 -29.71
N ASP A 63 17.65 -0.71 -30.83
CA ASP A 63 17.54 0.76 -30.84
C ASP A 63 16.15 1.21 -30.37
N LEU A 64 15.12 0.37 -30.56
CA LEU A 64 13.80 0.54 -29.96
C LEU A 64 13.78 0.19 -28.47
N LEU A 65 14.57 -0.80 -28.05
CA LEU A 65 14.58 -1.27 -26.66
C LEU A 65 15.18 -0.25 -25.69
N ILE A 66 16.24 0.46 -26.08
CA ILE A 66 16.92 1.42 -25.19
C ILE A 66 15.98 2.53 -24.68
N PRO A 67 15.27 3.31 -25.51
CA PRO A 67 14.40 4.38 -25.03
C PRO A 67 13.23 3.85 -24.18
N VAL A 68 12.73 2.66 -24.51
CA VAL A 68 11.64 2.00 -23.79
C VAL A 68 12.09 1.54 -22.40
N ILE A 69 13.26 0.90 -22.32
CA ILE A 69 13.86 0.49 -21.05
C ILE A 69 14.16 1.72 -20.19
N LEU A 70 14.72 2.78 -20.77
CA LEU A 70 15.06 3.99 -20.05
C LEU A 70 13.80 4.69 -19.50
N ALA A 71 12.76 4.84 -20.32
CA ALA A 71 11.50 5.42 -19.89
C ALA A 71 10.76 4.56 -18.85
N GLY A 72 10.69 3.25 -19.07
CA GLY A 72 10.11 2.30 -18.13
C GLY A 72 10.85 2.30 -16.78
N SER A 73 12.18 2.38 -16.82
CA SER A 73 13.02 2.49 -15.62
C SER A 73 12.78 3.80 -14.89
N PHE A 74 12.70 4.92 -15.61
CA PHE A 74 12.45 6.23 -15.03
C PHE A 74 11.08 6.31 -14.33
N VAL A 75 10.03 5.81 -14.98
CA VAL A 75 8.68 5.75 -14.41
C VAL A 75 8.65 4.80 -13.20
N SER A 76 9.27 3.63 -13.32
CA SER A 76 9.36 2.67 -12.22
C SER A 76 10.09 3.27 -11.02
N LEU A 77 11.19 3.99 -11.24
CA LEU A 77 11.96 4.67 -10.21
C LEU A 77 11.11 5.72 -9.50
N ILE A 78 10.48 6.64 -10.24
CA ILE A 78 9.61 7.68 -9.66
C ILE A 78 8.49 7.04 -8.85
N SER A 79 7.79 6.07 -9.44
CA SER A 79 6.64 5.42 -8.82
C SER A 79 7.02 4.63 -7.55
N GLY A 80 8.17 3.96 -7.58
CA GLY A 80 8.76 3.25 -6.44
C GLY A 80 9.19 4.20 -5.33
N THR A 81 9.85 5.31 -5.66
CA THR A 81 10.23 6.35 -4.70
C THR A 81 9.02 6.96 -4.03
N LEU A 82 7.97 7.29 -4.79
CA LEU A 82 6.71 7.80 -4.23
C LEU A 82 6.08 6.79 -3.27
N LEU A 83 6.02 5.51 -3.64
CA LEU A 83 5.54 4.47 -2.73
C LEU A 83 6.39 4.39 -1.46
N ALA A 84 7.72 4.37 -1.59
CA ALA A 84 8.64 4.26 -0.46
C ALA A 84 8.52 5.44 0.52
N LEU A 85 8.25 6.65 0.03
CA LEU A 85 8.08 7.84 0.87
C LEU A 85 6.68 7.91 1.51
N PHE A 86 5.62 7.68 0.74
CA PHE A 86 4.24 7.90 1.19
C PHE A 86 3.63 6.74 1.98
N LEU A 87 4.16 5.53 1.81
CA LEU A 87 3.60 4.34 2.45
C LEU A 87 3.93 4.27 3.95
N PRO A 88 5.18 4.50 4.39
CA PRO A 88 5.50 4.56 5.81
C PRO A 88 4.79 5.70 6.53
N GLN A 89 4.71 6.89 5.92
CA GLN A 89 4.07 8.06 6.54
C GLN A 89 2.59 7.82 6.90
N LYS A 90 1.85 7.12 6.04
CA LYS A 90 0.43 6.79 6.30
C LYS A 90 0.24 5.73 7.39
N VAL A 91 1.28 4.98 7.75
CA VAL A 91 1.24 3.97 8.82
C VAL A 91 1.81 4.55 10.12
N ALA A 92 2.90 5.30 10.03
CA ALA A 92 3.61 5.87 11.18
C ALA A 92 2.73 6.80 12.02
N GLY A 93 1.91 7.65 11.39
CA GLY A 93 1.00 8.56 12.12
C GLY A 93 -0.01 7.82 13.00
N PRO A 94 -0.81 6.90 12.44
CA PRO A 94 -1.71 6.05 13.22
C PRO A 94 -1.00 5.23 14.30
N VAL A 95 0.15 4.64 14.00
CA VAL A 95 0.95 3.87 14.98
C VAL A 95 1.41 4.76 16.14
N PHE A 96 1.96 5.94 15.86
CA PHE A 96 2.41 6.88 16.88
C PHE A 96 1.27 7.34 17.78
N ARG A 97 0.09 7.62 17.21
CA ARG A 97 -1.09 7.97 18.00
C ARG A 97 -1.52 6.81 18.91
N MET A 98 -1.55 5.59 18.40
CA MET A 98 -1.86 4.41 19.22
C MET A 98 -0.85 4.22 20.35
N GLU A 99 0.44 4.45 20.09
CA GLU A 99 1.47 4.38 21.12
C GLU A 99 1.25 5.42 22.22
N GLN A 100 0.90 6.65 21.85
CA GLN A 100 0.61 7.70 22.82
C GLN A 100 -0.63 7.38 23.67
N ASP A 101 -1.71 6.91 23.04
CA ASP A 101 -2.91 6.50 23.78
C ASP A 101 -2.61 5.30 24.71
N LEU A 102 -1.75 4.37 24.29
CA LEU A 102 -1.33 3.25 25.12
C LEU A 102 -0.49 3.68 26.32
N LYS A 103 0.36 4.71 26.19
CA LYS A 103 1.12 5.27 27.32
C LYS A 103 0.19 5.85 28.38
N GLU A 104 -0.84 6.60 27.99
CA GLU A 104 -1.86 7.09 28.95
C GLU A 104 -2.61 5.95 29.64
N ILE A 105 -2.85 4.84 28.94
CA ILE A 105 -3.49 3.66 29.54
C ILE A 105 -2.55 2.96 30.53
N GLN A 106 -1.23 2.96 30.27
CA GLN A 106 -0.23 2.43 31.22
C GLN A 106 -0.19 3.23 32.53
N GLU A 107 -0.56 4.50 32.51
CA GLU A 107 -0.69 5.35 33.70
C GLU A 107 -1.95 5.04 34.53
N GLY A 108 -2.74 4.02 34.13
CA GLY A 108 -3.91 3.53 34.85
C GLY A 108 -5.25 4.06 34.32
N ASN A 109 -5.24 4.87 33.26
CA ASN A 109 -6.47 5.41 32.66
C ASN A 109 -7.08 4.43 31.64
N PHE A 110 -7.72 3.36 32.13
CA PHE A 110 -8.44 2.39 31.29
C PHE A 110 -9.75 2.91 30.68
N ASN A 111 -10.12 4.18 30.90
CA ASN A 111 -11.27 4.80 30.25
C ASN A 111 -10.92 5.39 28.87
N LYS A 112 -9.63 5.51 28.54
CA LYS A 112 -9.18 6.02 27.25
C LYS A 112 -9.59 5.07 26.12
N VAL A 113 -10.11 5.64 25.03
CA VAL A 113 -10.49 4.91 23.82
C VAL A 113 -9.59 5.35 22.67
N ILE A 114 -8.84 4.40 22.11
CA ILE A 114 -7.97 4.63 20.95
C ILE A 114 -8.85 4.87 19.72
N ARG A 115 -8.77 6.06 19.12
CA ARG A 115 -9.51 6.40 17.90
C ARG A 115 -8.57 6.84 16.78
N LEU A 116 -8.56 6.05 15.72
CA LEU A 116 -7.87 6.37 14.47
C LEU A 116 -8.81 7.10 13.50
N ARG A 117 -8.25 7.79 12.51
CA ARG A 117 -9.02 8.55 11.53
C ARG A 117 -9.77 7.60 10.59
N ASP A 118 -10.89 8.07 10.05
CA ASP A 118 -11.63 7.34 9.02
C ASP A 118 -10.79 7.05 7.79
N GLY A 119 -10.74 5.77 7.42
CA GLY A 119 -9.92 5.27 6.32
C GLY A 119 -8.51 4.84 6.71
N ASP A 120 -8.10 4.96 7.98
CA ASP A 120 -6.81 4.43 8.43
C ASP A 120 -6.80 2.88 8.36
N PRO A 121 -5.77 2.27 7.77
CA PRO A 121 -5.76 0.82 7.54
C PRO A 121 -5.58 0.02 8.84
N LEU A 122 -5.26 0.68 9.95
CA LEU A 122 -5.07 0.09 11.29
C LEU A 122 -6.30 0.21 12.22
N GLN A 123 -7.44 0.73 11.75
CA GLN A 123 -8.64 0.86 12.58
C GLN A 123 -9.04 -0.43 13.29
N GLY A 124 -8.98 -1.57 12.59
CA GLY A 124 -9.34 -2.86 13.20
C GLY A 124 -8.38 -3.29 14.32
N LEU A 125 -7.13 -2.84 14.30
CA LEU A 125 -6.19 -3.07 15.40
C LEU A 125 -6.57 -2.19 16.60
N ALA A 126 -6.84 -0.91 16.38
CA ALA A 126 -7.30 0.00 17.43
C ALA A 126 -8.60 -0.50 18.10
N GLU A 127 -9.55 -1.01 17.31
CA GLU A 127 -10.79 -1.59 17.82
C GLU A 127 -10.54 -2.83 18.69
N THR A 128 -9.64 -3.71 18.27
CA THR A 128 -9.25 -4.91 19.05
C THR A 128 -8.60 -4.52 20.38
N ILE A 129 -7.76 -3.49 20.38
CA ILE A 129 -7.14 -2.98 21.61
C ILE A 129 -8.19 -2.40 22.55
N ASN A 130 -9.11 -1.58 22.04
CA ASN A 130 -10.22 -1.02 22.84
C ASN A 130 -11.09 -2.12 23.46
N GLN A 131 -11.43 -3.16 22.69
CA GLN A 131 -12.18 -4.31 23.21
C GLN A 131 -11.42 -5.04 24.32
N THR A 132 -10.10 -5.14 24.19
CA THR A 132 -9.25 -5.77 25.21
C THR A 132 -9.28 -4.96 26.52
N PHE A 133 -9.12 -3.65 26.45
CA PHE A 133 -9.20 -2.80 27.64
C PHE A 133 -10.60 -2.72 28.24
N ALA A 134 -11.66 -2.82 27.44
CA ALA A 134 -13.01 -2.94 27.96
C ALA A 134 -13.18 -4.18 28.85
N VAL A 135 -12.67 -5.33 28.41
CA VAL A 135 -12.69 -6.58 29.19
C VAL A 135 -11.82 -6.47 30.46
N VAL A 136 -10.63 -5.88 30.35
CA VAL A 136 -9.75 -5.67 31.52
C VAL A 136 -10.44 -4.77 32.55
N ARG A 137 -11.05 -3.67 32.11
CA ARG A 137 -11.80 -2.74 32.95
C ARG A 137 -12.97 -3.42 33.65
N GLU A 138 -13.71 -4.27 32.94
CA GLU A 138 -14.82 -5.03 33.51
C GLU A 138 -14.35 -5.98 34.61
N LYS A 139 -13.24 -6.71 34.36
CA LYS A 139 -12.65 -7.61 35.36
C LYS A 139 -12.09 -6.90 36.59
N LEU A 140 -11.48 -5.73 36.41
CA LEU A 140 -11.01 -4.91 37.53
C LEU A 140 -12.16 -4.44 38.41
N LYS A 141 -13.34 -4.16 37.83
CA LYS A 141 -14.54 -3.82 38.58
C LYS A 141 -15.16 -5.03 39.29
N SER A 142 -15.14 -6.21 38.67
CA SER A 142 -15.75 -7.43 39.24
C SER A 142 -14.87 -8.17 40.25
N GLY A 143 -13.54 -8.00 40.18
CA GLY A 143 -12.58 -8.61 41.12
C GLY A 143 -12.18 -7.72 42.30
N GLY A 144 -12.80 -6.53 42.42
CA GLY A 144 -12.64 -5.61 43.54
C GLY A 144 -13.75 -5.72 44.60
N ALA A 145 -14.37 -6.90 44.73
CA ALA A 145 -15.33 -7.24 45.78
C ALA A 145 -14.75 -8.33 46.68
#